data_AF-A0A535ZQD7-F1
#
_entry.id   AF-A0A535ZQD7-F1
#
_cell.length_a   1.000
_cell.length_b   1.000
_cell.length_c   1.000
_cell.angle_alpha   90.00
_cell.angle_beta   90.00
_cell.angle_gamma   90.00
#
_symmetry.space_group_name_H-M   'P 1'
#
loop_
_entity.id
_entity.type
_entity.pdbx_description
1 polymer ?
#
loop_
_entity_poly.entity_id
_entity_poly.type
_entity_poly.pdbx_seq_one_letter_code
_entity_poly.pdbx_strand_id
1 'polypeptide(L)'
;MEPLDFTKRIVDFNRLLEGENRENYVADDVRHWRAVYMDLVRFKEDLLSQTREHLQQVPETQKELAGIDIPFLEAEMQRLRTGLAFWESAQAGPPAF
;
A
#
# COMPACT_ATOMS: atom_id res chain seq x y z
N MET A 1 -12.81 14.65 14.41
CA MET A 1 -12.02 14.48 13.17
C MET A 1 -12.93 14.87 12.04
N GLU A 2 -12.63 15.96 11.33
CA GLU A 2 -13.46 16.43 10.22
C GLU A 2 -13.43 15.38 9.09
N PRO A 3 -14.57 15.00 8.48
CA PRO A 3 -14.65 13.96 7.45
C PRO A 3 -13.68 14.17 6.28
N LEU A 4 -13.40 15.44 5.93
CA LEU A 4 -12.51 15.82 4.84
C LEU A 4 -11.04 15.45 5.10
N ASP A 5 -10.59 15.43 6.36
CA ASP A 5 -9.21 15.06 6.70
C ASP A 5 -8.98 13.55 6.57
N PHE A 6 -9.97 12.74 6.94
CA PHE A 6 -9.90 11.28 6.79
C PHE A 6 -9.79 10.90 5.31
N THR A 7 -10.64 11.48 4.45
CA THR A 7 -10.60 11.24 3.01
C THR A 7 -9.27 11.68 2.41
N LYS A 8 -8.79 12.89 2.72
CA LYS A 8 -7.47 13.37 2.27
C LYS A 8 -6.33 12.46 2.69
N ARG A 9 -6.34 12.01 3.96
CA ARG A 9 -5.34 11.08 4.47
C ARG A 9 -5.41 9.78 3.67
N ILE A 10 -6.59 9.23 3.42
CA ILE A 10 -6.81 7.98 2.66
C ILE A 10 -6.31 8.08 1.21
N VAL A 11 -6.51 9.21 0.54
CA VAL A 11 -6.08 9.41 -0.87
C VAL A 11 -4.66 9.96 -1.03
N ASP A 12 -3.92 10.17 0.06
CA ASP A 12 -2.51 10.49 -0.03
C ASP A 12 -1.70 9.22 -0.31
N PHE A 13 -1.53 8.92 -1.60
CA PHE A 13 -0.76 7.77 -2.06
C PHE A 13 0.76 7.94 -1.92
N ASN A 14 1.24 9.07 -1.39
CA ASN A 14 2.67 9.30 -1.10
C ASN A 14 2.98 9.28 0.40
N ARG A 15 1.95 9.23 1.27
CA ARG A 15 2.17 9.24 2.72
C ARG A 15 3.00 8.06 3.19
N LEU A 16 3.83 8.29 4.20
CA LEU A 16 4.48 7.23 4.96
C LEU A 16 3.47 6.49 5.83
N LEU A 17 3.81 5.27 6.26
CA LEU A 17 3.07 4.61 7.34
C LEU A 17 3.30 5.37 8.65
N GLU A 18 2.33 5.29 9.55
CA GLU A 18 2.45 5.97 10.84
C GLU A 18 3.63 5.42 11.62
N GLY A 19 4.56 6.30 12.03
CA GLY A 19 5.80 5.94 12.70
C GLY A 19 6.96 5.56 11.77
N GLU A 20 6.73 5.48 10.45
CA GLU A 20 7.80 5.22 9.49
C GLU A 20 8.72 6.43 9.36
N ASN A 21 10.02 6.20 9.44
CA ASN A 21 11.05 7.21 9.21
C ASN A 21 12.06 6.72 8.16
N ARG A 22 11.99 7.30 6.96
CA ARG A 22 12.88 6.97 5.83
C ARG A 22 14.25 7.65 5.87
N GLU A 23 14.50 8.49 6.87
CA GLU A 23 15.81 9.09 7.11
C GLU A 23 16.69 8.20 7.99
N ASN A 24 16.10 7.20 8.66
CA ASN A 24 16.80 6.25 9.52
C ASN A 24 16.98 4.88 8.85
N TYR A 25 18.23 4.45 8.69
CA TYR A 25 18.59 3.19 8.02
C TYR A 25 19.21 2.17 8.98
N VAL A 26 18.83 2.22 10.26
CA VAL A 26 19.22 1.20 11.23
C VAL A 26 18.70 -0.15 10.75
N ALA A 27 19.55 -1.18 10.78
CA ALA A 27 19.23 -2.48 10.21
C ALA A 27 17.93 -3.09 10.77
N ASP A 28 17.62 -2.82 12.03
CA ASP A 28 16.40 -3.30 12.70
C ASP A 28 15.15 -2.60 12.14
N ASP A 29 15.20 -1.29 11.92
CA ASP A 29 14.12 -0.52 11.29
C ASP A 29 13.89 -0.96 9.85
N VAL A 30 14.96 -1.20 9.09
CA VAL A 30 14.85 -1.72 7.70
C VAL A 30 14.14 -3.07 7.69
N ARG A 31 14.52 -4.00 8.59
CA ARG A 31 13.87 -5.31 8.68
C ARG A 31 12.42 -5.20 9.13
N HIS A 32 12.13 -4.33 10.10
CA HIS A 32 10.79 -4.10 10.59
C HIS A 32 9.87 -3.56 9.49
N TRP A 33 10.23 -2.45 8.86
CA TRP A 33 9.40 -1.82 7.85
C TRP A 33 9.25 -2.68 6.59
N ARG A 34 10.29 -3.41 6.18
CA ARG A 34 10.15 -4.41 5.12
C ARG A 34 9.09 -5.46 5.45
N ALA A 35 9.11 -6.02 6.66
CA ALA A 35 8.12 -7.00 7.08
C ALA A 35 6.70 -6.42 7.09
N VAL A 36 6.52 -5.22 7.65
CA VAL A 36 5.24 -4.50 7.65
C VAL A 36 4.71 -4.27 6.23
N TYR A 37 5.54 -3.75 5.33
CA TYR A 37 5.13 -3.52 3.95
C TYR A 37 4.81 -4.83 3.20
N MET A 38 5.60 -5.89 3.41
CA MET A 38 5.35 -7.19 2.81
C MET A 38 3.99 -7.78 3.26
N ASP A 39 3.67 -7.68 4.55
CA ASP A 39 2.40 -8.17 5.08
C ASP A 39 1.21 -7.35 4.56
N LEU A 40 1.35 -6.03 4.47
CA LEU A 40 0.31 -5.15 3.93
C LEU A 40 0.07 -5.39 2.43
N VAL A 41 1.14 -5.60 1.65
CA VAL A 41 1.02 -5.94 0.21
C VAL A 41 0.28 -7.26 0.05
N ARG A 42 0.69 -8.32 0.77
CA ARG A 42 0.02 -9.64 0.70
C ARG A 42 -1.46 -9.54 1.05
N PHE A 43 -1.78 -8.89 2.16
CA PHE A 43 -3.16 -8.67 2.58
C PHE A 43 -4.00 -7.98 1.50
N LYS A 44 -3.47 -6.91 0.89
CA LYS A 44 -4.18 -6.16 -0.16
C LYS A 44 -4.30 -6.96 -1.47
N GLU A 45 -3.32 -7.81 -1.79
CA GLU A 45 -3.36 -8.69 -2.98
C GLU A 45 -4.47 -9.71 -2.84
N ASP A 46 -4.56 -10.36 -1.67
CA ASP A 46 -5.63 -11.32 -1.35
C ASP A 46 -7.00 -10.66 -1.39
N LEU A 47 -7.14 -9.46 -0.80
CA LEU A 47 -8.39 -8.70 -0.82
C LEU A 47 -8.82 -8.34 -2.25
N LEU A 48 -7.88 -7.87 -3.07
CA LEU A 48 -8.17 -7.51 -4.46
C LEU A 48 -8.54 -8.72 -5.31
N SER A 49 -7.88 -9.87 -5.10
CA SER A 49 -8.25 -11.13 -5.78
C SER A 49 -9.67 -11.56 -5.41
N GLN A 50 -9.99 -11.62 -4.13
CA GLN A 50 -11.32 -12.01 -3.64
C GLN A 50 -12.41 -11.06 -4.12
N THR A 51 -12.12 -9.75 -4.15
CA THR A 51 -13.05 -8.72 -4.65
C THR A 51 -13.33 -8.93 -6.14
N ARG A 52 -12.29 -9.16 -6.95
CA ARG A 52 -12.44 -9.41 -8.39
C ARG A 52 -13.21 -10.71 -8.66
N GLU A 53 -12.95 -11.77 -7.90
CA GLU A 53 -13.67 -13.04 -8.00
C GLU A 53 -15.16 -12.89 -7.67
N HIS A 54 -15.50 -12.17 -6.59
CA HIS A 54 -16.90 -11.90 -6.23
C HIS A 54 -17.60 -11.02 -7.27
N LEU A 55 -16.90 -10.04 -7.84
CA LEU A 55 -17.46 -9.17 -8.88
C LEU A 55 -17.82 -9.93 -10.16
N GLN A 56 -17.09 -10.99 -10.50
CA GLN A 56 -17.46 -11.86 -11.61
C GLN A 56 -18.78 -12.60 -11.38
N GLN A 57 -19.17 -12.82 -10.11
CA GLN A 57 -20.40 -13.50 -9.73
C GLN A 57 -21.61 -12.55 -9.67
N VAL A 58 -21.38 -11.24 -9.56
CA VAL A 58 -22.44 -10.22 -9.44
C VAL A 58 -22.16 -9.04 -10.39
N PRO A 59 -22.45 -9.20 -11.70
CA PRO A 59 -22.13 -8.20 -12.73
C PRO A 59 -22.79 -6.84 -12.51
N GLU A 60 -23.93 -6.80 -11.82
CA GLU A 60 -24.64 -5.57 -11.48
C GLU A 60 -23.82 -4.67 -10.55
N THR A 61 -23.13 -5.28 -9.58
CA THR A 61 -22.24 -4.59 -8.62
C THR A 61 -20.92 -4.16 -9.26
N GLN A 62 -20.55 -4.75 -10.40
CA GLN A 62 -19.33 -4.42 -11.14
C GLN A 62 -19.29 -2.95 -11.54
N LYS A 63 -20.41 -2.35 -11.95
CA LYS A 63 -20.45 -0.94 -12.37
C LYS A 63 -20.17 0.03 -11.22
N GLU A 64 -20.64 -0.30 -10.01
CA GLU A 64 -20.45 0.54 -8.83
C GLU A 64 -19.01 0.43 -8.32
N LEU A 65 -18.51 -0.79 -8.09
CA LEU A 65 -17.17 -1.00 -7.52
C LEU A 65 -16.02 -0.72 -8.51
N ALA A 66 -16.23 -0.92 -9.82
CA ALA A 66 -15.20 -0.64 -10.82
C ALA A 66 -14.91 0.86 -10.99
N GLY A 67 -15.88 1.72 -10.65
CA GLY A 67 -15.73 3.17 -10.83
C GLY A 67 -14.83 3.84 -9.79
N ILE A 68 -14.80 3.31 -8.56
CA ILE A 68 -14.13 3.98 -7.42
C ILE A 68 -13.29 2.99 -6.63
N ASP A 69 -13.88 1.89 -6.16
CA ASP A 69 -13.22 1.02 -5.19
C ASP A 69 -12.04 0.24 -5.76
N ILE A 70 -12.16 -0.33 -6.97
CA ILE A 70 -11.05 -1.05 -7.61
C ILE A 70 -9.87 -0.10 -7.91
N PRO A 71 -10.06 1.04 -8.62
CA PRO A 71 -8.97 1.99 -8.84
C PRO A 71 -8.33 2.48 -7.55
N PHE A 72 -9.13 2.67 -6.50
CA PHE A 72 -8.63 3.07 -5.19
C PHE A 72 -7.73 1.99 -4.56
N LEU A 73 -8.18 0.74 -4.53
CA LEU A 73 -7.39 -0.39 -4.01
C LEU A 73 -6.11 -0.62 -4.82
N GLU A 74 -6.15 -0.41 -6.14
CA GLU A 74 -4.98 -0.50 -7.01
C GLU A 74 -3.97 0.62 -6.75
N ALA A 75 -4.43 1.86 -6.53
CA ALA A 75 -3.57 2.98 -6.19
C ALA A 75 -2.93 2.78 -4.80
N GLU A 76 -3.67 2.27 -3.83
CA GLU A 76 -3.13 1.94 -2.50
C GLU A 76 -2.10 0.80 -2.57
N MET A 77 -2.36 -0.21 -3.41
CA MET A 77 -1.41 -1.29 -3.69
C MET A 77 -0.11 -0.75 -4.27
N GLN A 78 -0.19 0.14 -5.26
CA GLN A 78 0.99 0.71 -5.90
C GLN A 78 1.84 1.52 -4.90
N ARG A 79 1.20 2.26 -3.99
CA ARG A 79 1.89 2.94 -2.88
C ARG A 79 2.63 1.95 -1.99
N LEU A 80 1.98 0.87 -1.56
CA LEU A 80 2.57 -0.13 -0.67
C LEU A 80 3.75 -0.84 -1.33
N ARG A 81 3.64 -1.20 -2.61
CA ARG A 81 4.74 -1.79 -3.39
C ARG A 81 5.92 -0.83 -3.53
N THR A 82 5.67 0.45 -3.74
CA THR A 82 6.72 1.48 -3.79
C THR A 82 7.45 1.60 -2.46
N GLY A 83 6.71 1.58 -1.34
CA GLY A 83 7.30 1.56 0.00
C GLY A 83 8.11 0.30 0.29
N LEU A 84 7.62 -0.87 -0.12
CA LEU A 84 8.37 -2.13 -0.01
C LEU A 84 9.69 -2.04 -0.78
N ALA A 85 9.65 -1.60 -2.05
CA ALA A 85 10.83 -1.47 -2.89
C ALA A 85 11.88 -0.53 -2.28
N PHE A 86 11.45 0.57 -1.66
CA PHE A 86 12.34 1.45 -0.90
C PHE A 86 13.10 0.68 0.19
N TRP A 87 12.39 -0.02 1.09
CA TRP A 87 13.02 -0.75 2.19
C TRP A 87 13.85 -1.96 1.73
N GLU A 88 13.52 -2.57 0.59
CA GLU A 88 14.35 -3.61 -0.02
C GLU A 88 15.65 -3.05 -0.58
N SER A 89 15.63 -1.86 -1.20
CA SER A 89 16.84 -1.18 -1.67
C SER A 89 17.71 -0.64 -0.54
N ALA A 90 17.12 -0.21 0.58
CA ALA A 90 17.83 0.22 1.78
C ALA A 90 18.74 -0.87 2.36
N GLN A 91 18.40 -2.15 2.16
CA GLN A 91 19.21 -3.29 2.57
C GLN A 91 20.52 -3.44 1.77
N ALA A 92 20.62 -2.85 0.57
CA ALA A 92 21.81 -2.95 -0.28
C ALA A 92 22.98 -2.05 0.16
N GLY A 93 22.78 -1.19 1.17
CA GLY A 93 23.72 -0.12 1.51
C GLY A 93 23.70 1.01 0.46
N PRO A 94 24.17 2.23 0.79
CA PRO A 94 24.24 3.30 -0.21
C PRO A 94 25.11 2.84 -1.40
N PRO A 95 24.78 3.22 -2.64
CA PRO A 95 25.67 2.97 -3.77
C PRO A 95 27.05 3.53 -3.42
N ALA A 96 28.08 2.69 -3.53
CA ALA A 96 29.46 3.14 -3.39
C ALA A 96 29.70 4.21 -4.45
N PHE A 97 29.88 5.46 -4.01
CA PHE A 97 30.37 6.56 -4.85
C PHE A 97 31.89 6.46 -5.01
#